data_AF-A0A9C8ZQR9-F1
#
_entry.id   AF-A0A9C8ZQR9-F1
#
_cell.length_a   1.000
_cell.length_b   1.000
_cell.length_c   1.000
_cell.angle_alpha   90.00
_cell.angle_beta   90.00
_cell.angle_gamma   90.00
#
_symmetry.space_group_name_H-M   'P 1'
#
loop_
_entity.id
_entity.type
_entity.pdbx_description
1 polymer ?
#
loop_
_entity_poly.entity_id
_entity_poly.type
_entity_poly.pdbx_seq_one_letter_code
_entity_poly.pdbx_strand_id
1 'polypeptide(L)'
;MTALLLTSIAVPVVGVGVVLGFEVLARKASRSQLIGYLVAVGVGAVIVTPLIMYNFADFFPGPGLCASFLLLFVAFFSFLFLAARRQRVKEALGGDREQYRLYLVGLFLVPALLIAPIVGAFGLTGACNAANRVLVSDIVEAAQAYKQDQGEYPDTLEALVPGYLPEIPAPRCLAPYGWLSMFDRTGETFEIVRCRDEDATLILAPLVGDGSFRGRYNLETGVWTPKVSFLDGWCSYLR
;
A
#
# COMPACT_ATOMS: atom_id res chain seq x y z
N MET A 1 -8.98 2.76 19.73
CA MET A 1 -7.99 1.96 20.50
C MET A 1 -8.26 0.46 20.47
N THR A 2 -9.51 0.00 20.63
CA THR A 2 -9.88 -1.42 20.61
C THR A 2 -9.61 -2.15 19.29
N ALA A 3 -9.79 -1.49 18.13
CA ALA A 3 -9.50 -2.10 16.83
C ALA A 3 -8.00 -2.44 16.65
N LEU A 4 -7.10 -1.57 17.13
CA LEU A 4 -5.64 -1.72 17.03
C LEU A 4 -5.08 -2.92 17.83
N LEU A 5 -5.69 -3.22 18.98
CA LEU A 5 -5.31 -4.37 19.81
C LEU A 5 -5.73 -5.69 19.15
N LEU A 6 -6.94 -5.74 18.59
CA LEU A 6 -7.44 -6.94 17.92
C LEU A 6 -6.60 -7.28 16.70
N THR A 7 -6.18 -6.29 15.92
CA THR A 7 -5.36 -6.52 14.73
C THR A 7 -3.94 -6.97 15.08
N SER A 8 -3.35 -6.41 16.13
CA SER A 8 -1.99 -6.77 16.57
C SER A 8 -1.87 -8.23 17.02
N ILE A 9 -2.94 -8.82 17.54
CA ILE A 9 -2.99 -10.21 17.98
C ILE A 9 -3.42 -11.14 16.83
N ALA A 10 -4.40 -10.72 16.02
CA ALA A 10 -4.92 -11.54 14.94
C ALA A 10 -3.85 -11.88 13.89
N VAL A 11 -2.96 -10.95 13.58
CA VAL A 11 -1.94 -11.11 12.53
C VAL A 11 -0.95 -12.25 12.85
N PRO A 12 -0.29 -12.28 14.03
CA PRO A 12 0.55 -13.42 14.41
C PRO A 12 -0.21 -14.74 14.47
N VAL A 13 -1.44 -14.74 14.98
CA VAL A 13 -2.26 -15.96 15.12
C VAL A 13 -2.57 -16.57 13.75
N VAL A 14 -2.97 -15.74 12.79
CA VAL A 14 -3.21 -16.18 11.41
C VAL A 14 -1.93 -16.69 10.77
N GLY A 15 -0.80 -15.98 10.92
CA GLY A 15 0.48 -16.40 10.36
C GLY A 15 0.96 -17.75 10.90
N VAL A 16 0.87 -17.95 12.23
CA VAL A 16 1.19 -19.24 12.87
C VAL A 16 0.23 -20.34 12.38
N GLY A 17 -1.07 -20.04 12.30
CA GLY A 17 -2.07 -20.96 11.76
C GLY A 17 -1.76 -21.41 10.33
N VAL A 18 -1.27 -20.49 9.49
CA VAL A 18 -0.88 -20.80 8.11
C VAL A 18 0.28 -21.81 8.07
N VAL A 19 1.27 -21.60 8.93
CA VAL A 19 2.49 -22.42 8.94
C VAL A 19 2.23 -23.81 9.51
N LEU A 20 1.44 -23.89 10.58
CA LEU A 20 1.01 -25.17 11.15
C LEU A 20 0.10 -25.93 10.19
N GLY A 21 -0.83 -25.24 9.53
CA GLY A 21 -1.68 -25.82 8.49
C GLY A 21 -0.87 -26.43 7.36
N PHE A 22 0.11 -25.68 6.84
CA PHE A 22 1.04 -26.17 5.81
C PHE A 22 1.82 -27.40 6.28
N GLU A 23 2.39 -27.38 7.49
CA GLU A 23 3.20 -28.50 8.01
C GLU A 23 2.38 -29.77 8.26
N VAL A 24 1.12 -29.65 8.70
CA VAL A 24 0.21 -30.78 8.86
C VAL A 24 -0.20 -31.34 7.51
N LEU A 25 -0.59 -30.49 6.56
CA LEU A 25 -0.99 -30.91 5.22
C LEU A 25 0.17 -31.54 4.46
N ALA A 26 1.39 -30.98 4.57
CA ALA A 26 2.57 -31.53 3.92
C ALA A 26 2.87 -32.98 4.35
N ARG A 27 2.46 -33.39 5.56
CA ARG A 27 2.69 -34.76 6.07
C ARG A 27 1.54 -35.72 5.79
N LYS A 28 0.29 -35.23 5.74
CA LYS A 28 -0.91 -36.08 5.75
C LYS A 28 -1.80 -35.95 4.53
N ALA A 29 -1.70 -34.84 3.81
CA ALA A 29 -2.63 -34.51 2.73
C ALA A 29 -2.12 -35.01 1.38
N SER A 30 -3.03 -35.08 0.42
CA SER A 30 -2.67 -35.32 -0.97
C SER A 30 -1.98 -34.11 -1.59
N ARG A 31 -1.24 -34.33 -2.68
CA ARG A 31 -0.59 -33.28 -3.46
C ARG A 31 -1.56 -32.16 -3.88
N SER A 32 -2.76 -32.50 -4.33
CA SER A 32 -3.75 -31.52 -4.77
C SER A 32 -4.25 -30.66 -3.61
N GLN A 33 -4.43 -31.24 -2.41
CA GLN A 33 -4.81 -30.49 -1.22
C GLN A 33 -3.73 -29.50 -0.78
N LEU A 34 -2.45 -29.90 -0.83
CA LEU A 34 -1.34 -29.02 -0.50
C LEU A 34 -1.20 -27.85 -1.48
N ILE A 35 -1.35 -28.12 -2.79
CA ILE A 35 -1.34 -27.07 -3.82
C ILE A 35 -2.53 -26.13 -3.62
N GLY A 36 -3.73 -26.68 -3.43
CA GLY A 36 -4.95 -25.90 -3.17
C GLY A 36 -4.79 -25.00 -1.94
N TYR A 37 -4.15 -25.50 -0.89
CA TYR A 37 -3.82 -24.72 0.29
C TYR A 37 -2.88 -23.55 -0.02
N LEU A 38 -1.78 -23.78 -0.73
CA LEU A 38 -0.83 -22.73 -1.11
C LEU A 38 -1.49 -21.67 -2.01
N VAL A 39 -2.35 -22.08 -2.94
CA VAL A 39 -3.13 -21.16 -3.78
C VAL A 39 -4.09 -20.34 -2.93
N ALA A 40 -4.81 -20.95 -1.99
CA ALA A 40 -5.72 -20.25 -1.09
C ALA A 40 -4.99 -19.22 -0.22
N VAL A 41 -3.82 -19.56 0.33
CA VAL A 41 -2.96 -18.62 1.07
C VAL A 41 -2.48 -17.48 0.16
N GLY A 42 -2.09 -17.79 -1.08
CA GLY A 42 -1.67 -16.79 -2.06
C GLY A 42 -2.78 -15.81 -2.43
N VAL A 43 -3.98 -16.30 -2.75
CA VAL A 43 -5.16 -15.47 -3.02
C VAL A 43 -5.52 -14.64 -1.78
N GLY A 44 -5.46 -15.25 -0.59
CA GLY A 44 -5.66 -14.55 0.68
C GLY A 44 -4.66 -13.39 0.86
N ALA A 45 -3.38 -13.61 0.59
CA ALA A 45 -2.37 -12.56 0.67
C ALA A 45 -2.66 -11.40 -0.31
N VAL A 46 -3.07 -11.69 -1.54
CA VAL A 46 -3.47 -10.67 -2.53
C VAL A 46 -4.67 -9.87 -2.04
N ILE A 47 -5.70 -10.52 -1.49
CA ILE A 47 -6.91 -9.85 -0.98
C ILE A 47 -6.60 -9.01 0.28
N VAL A 48 -5.72 -9.50 1.14
CA VAL A 48 -5.32 -8.79 2.36
C VAL A 48 -4.47 -7.57 2.05
N THR A 49 -3.73 -7.55 0.94
CA THR A 49 -2.88 -6.41 0.53
C THR A 49 -3.62 -5.07 0.51
N PRO A 50 -4.72 -4.88 -0.25
CA PRO A 50 -5.47 -3.63 -0.24
C PRO A 50 -6.09 -3.35 1.14
N LEU A 51 -6.55 -4.37 1.88
CA LEU A 51 -7.08 -4.18 3.23
C LEU A 51 -6.02 -3.62 4.18
N ILE A 52 -4.78 -4.07 4.06
CA ILE A 52 -3.65 -3.50 4.81
C ILE A 52 -3.44 -2.05 4.39
N MET A 53 -3.38 -1.80 3.08
CA MET A 53 -3.15 -0.45 2.56
C MET A 53 -4.19 0.56 3.08
N TYR A 54 -5.47 0.20 3.14
CA TYR A 54 -6.55 1.13 3.53
C TYR A 54 -6.80 1.23 5.03
N ASN A 55 -6.73 0.12 5.77
CA ASN A 55 -6.99 0.14 7.21
C ASN A 55 -5.73 0.54 8.02
N PHE A 56 -4.55 0.48 7.42
CA PHE A 56 -3.28 0.66 8.12
C PHE A 56 -2.32 1.63 7.42
N ALA A 57 -2.81 2.49 6.52
CA ALA A 57 -2.03 3.43 5.71
C ALA A 57 -1.06 4.33 6.54
N ASP A 58 -1.31 4.48 7.84
CA ASP A 58 -0.49 5.24 8.82
C ASP A 58 0.82 4.51 9.19
N PHE A 59 1.32 3.67 8.28
CA PHE A 59 2.37 2.71 8.53
C PHE A 59 3.66 3.36 9.04
N PHE A 60 3.90 4.64 8.77
CA PHE A 60 5.06 5.39 9.27
C PHE A 60 4.79 6.91 9.38
N PRO A 61 4.84 7.52 10.60
CA PRO A 61 5.32 7.01 11.90
C PRO A 61 4.19 6.63 12.88
N GLY A 62 3.19 5.86 12.45
CA GLY A 62 2.08 5.42 13.31
C GLY A 62 2.26 4.02 13.93
N PRO A 63 1.29 3.54 14.74
CA PRO A 63 1.30 2.22 15.38
C PRO A 63 1.32 1.02 14.40
N GLY A 64 1.15 1.24 13.09
CA GLY A 64 1.28 0.22 12.06
C GLY A 64 2.69 -0.37 11.96
N LEU A 65 3.72 0.42 12.21
CA LEU A 65 5.14 0.02 12.29
C LEU A 65 5.36 -1.32 13.00
N CYS A 66 4.76 -1.47 14.19
CA CYS A 66 4.87 -2.69 15.00
C CYS A 66 4.26 -3.91 14.29
N ALA A 67 3.13 -3.75 13.59
CA ALA A 67 2.46 -4.85 12.90
C ALA A 67 3.25 -5.35 11.67
N SER A 68 3.90 -4.47 10.89
CA SER A 68 4.78 -4.91 9.79
C SER A 68 5.99 -5.67 10.31
N PHE A 69 6.63 -5.16 11.37
CA PHE A 69 7.76 -5.88 11.97
C PHE A 69 7.32 -7.25 12.50
N LEU A 70 6.16 -7.34 13.16
CA LEU A 70 5.61 -8.61 13.62
C LEU A 70 5.41 -9.60 12.46
N LEU A 71 4.89 -9.18 11.31
CA LEU A 71 4.77 -10.05 10.13
C LEU A 71 6.13 -10.54 9.61
N LEU A 72 7.15 -9.65 9.56
CA LEU A 72 8.52 -10.04 9.19
C LEU A 72 9.09 -11.05 10.18
N PHE A 73 8.90 -10.83 11.48
CA PHE A 73 9.29 -11.78 12.53
C PHE A 73 8.57 -13.11 12.38
N VAL A 74 7.25 -13.10 12.20
CA VAL A 74 6.45 -14.32 12.00
C VAL A 74 6.96 -15.06 10.78
N ALA A 75 7.16 -14.40 9.64
CA ALA A 75 7.69 -15.04 8.43
C ALA A 75 9.09 -15.62 8.63
N PHE A 76 9.99 -14.90 9.31
CA PHE A 76 11.34 -15.38 9.63
C PHE A 76 11.32 -16.61 10.54
N PHE A 77 10.57 -16.56 11.66
CA PHE A 77 10.43 -17.70 12.56
C PHE A 77 9.70 -18.87 11.91
N SER A 78 8.79 -18.61 10.98
CA SER A 78 8.12 -19.63 10.18
C SER A 78 9.09 -20.36 9.28
N PHE A 79 9.98 -19.63 8.61
CA PHE A 79 11.05 -20.21 7.81
C PHE A 79 11.95 -21.10 8.68
N LEU A 80 12.42 -20.60 9.83
CA LEU A 80 13.25 -21.37 10.75
C LEU A 80 12.54 -22.62 11.28
N PHE A 81 11.27 -22.49 11.65
CA PHE A 81 10.45 -23.59 12.15
C PHE A 81 10.30 -24.70 11.10
N LEU A 82 9.95 -24.33 9.86
CA LEU A 82 9.85 -25.28 8.76
C LEU A 82 11.22 -25.89 8.43
N ALA A 83 12.29 -25.08 8.36
CA ALA A 83 13.63 -25.58 8.11
C ALA A 83 14.08 -26.61 9.17
N ALA A 84 13.82 -26.36 10.45
CA ALA A 84 14.10 -27.28 11.54
C ALA A 84 13.29 -28.58 11.47
N ARG A 85 12.07 -28.53 10.91
CA ARG A 85 11.18 -29.69 10.74
C ARG A 85 11.45 -30.51 9.48
N ARG A 86 12.30 -30.03 8.57
CA ARG A 86 12.59 -30.64 7.27
C ARG A 86 12.92 -32.13 7.34
N GLN A 87 13.75 -32.54 8.30
CA GLN A 87 14.18 -33.93 8.41
C GLN A 87 13.04 -34.85 8.87
N ARG A 88 12.24 -34.41 9.85
CA ARG A 88 11.07 -35.16 10.33
C ARG A 88 10.01 -35.34 9.23
N VAL A 89 9.81 -34.32 8.41
CA VAL A 89 8.89 -34.40 7.26
C VAL A 89 9.42 -35.37 6.22
N LYS A 90 10.73 -35.34 5.92
CA LYS A 90 11.36 -36.28 4.99
C LYS A 90 11.17 -37.74 5.43
N GLU A 91 11.36 -38.02 6.71
CA GLU A 91 11.15 -39.34 7.30
C GLU A 91 9.68 -39.76 7.24
N ALA A 92 8.76 -38.85 7.58
CA ALA A 92 7.32 -39.12 7.53
C ALA A 92 6.80 -39.43 6.12
N LEU A 93 7.41 -38.86 5.08
CA LEU A 93 7.02 -39.07 3.69
C LEU A 93 7.52 -40.39 3.10
N GLY A 94 8.33 -41.17 3.82
CA GLY A 94 8.70 -42.53 3.42
C GLY A 94 9.39 -42.65 2.05
N GLY A 95 9.95 -41.55 1.52
CA GLY A 95 10.58 -41.52 0.20
C GLY A 95 9.77 -40.90 -0.94
N ASP A 96 8.56 -40.36 -0.69
CA ASP A 96 7.83 -39.58 -1.70
C ASP A 96 8.59 -38.29 -2.08
N ARG A 97 9.30 -38.38 -3.21
CA ARG A 97 10.14 -37.28 -3.73
C ARG A 97 9.32 -36.09 -4.19
N GLU A 98 8.12 -36.29 -4.71
CA GLU A 98 7.31 -35.19 -5.24
C GLU A 98 6.72 -34.38 -4.11
N GLN A 99 6.15 -35.04 -3.10
CA GLN A 99 5.60 -34.39 -1.93
C GLN A 99 6.69 -33.67 -1.13
N TYR A 100 7.90 -34.26 -1.05
CA TYR A 100 9.04 -33.60 -0.44
C TYR A 100 9.51 -32.36 -1.22
N ARG A 101 9.48 -32.40 -2.56
CA ARG A 101 9.77 -31.21 -3.39
C ARG A 101 8.77 -30.09 -3.13
N LEU A 102 7.48 -30.40 -3.05
CA LEU A 102 6.45 -29.40 -2.72
C LEU A 102 6.65 -28.82 -1.31
N TYR A 103 7.08 -29.65 -0.36
CA TYR A 103 7.46 -29.16 0.96
C TYR A 103 8.62 -28.16 0.89
N LEU A 104 9.66 -28.45 0.10
CA LEU A 104 10.78 -27.52 -0.11
C LEU A 104 10.36 -26.23 -0.81
N VAL A 105 9.40 -26.28 -1.74
CA VAL A 105 8.83 -25.06 -2.33
C VAL A 105 8.09 -24.25 -1.27
N GLY A 106 7.22 -24.90 -0.48
CA GLY A 106 6.46 -24.24 0.57
C GLY A 106 7.32 -23.69 1.72
N LEU A 107 8.50 -24.27 1.98
CA LEU A 107 9.49 -23.72 2.92
C LEU A 107 9.85 -22.27 2.61
N PHE A 108 9.95 -21.90 1.33
CA PHE A 108 10.22 -20.52 0.91
C PHE A 108 8.94 -19.75 0.58
N LEU A 109 7.98 -20.41 -0.06
CA LEU A 109 6.75 -19.78 -0.53
C LEU A 109 5.87 -19.33 0.65
N VAL A 110 5.74 -20.12 1.72
CA VAL A 110 4.88 -19.74 2.86
C VAL A 110 5.38 -18.45 3.53
N PRO A 111 6.65 -18.32 3.95
CA PRO A 111 7.18 -17.05 4.46
C PRO A 111 7.04 -15.91 3.47
N ALA A 112 7.30 -16.14 2.18
CA ALA A 112 7.13 -15.11 1.15
C ALA A 112 5.68 -14.62 1.04
N LEU A 113 4.70 -15.53 1.08
CA LEU A 113 3.28 -15.20 1.06
C LEU A 113 2.81 -14.48 2.34
N LEU A 114 3.45 -14.72 3.48
CA LEU A 114 3.18 -13.95 4.71
C LEU A 114 3.68 -12.50 4.62
N ILE A 115 4.76 -12.25 3.86
CA ILE A 115 5.33 -10.90 3.65
C ILE A 115 4.69 -10.20 2.45
N ALA A 116 4.11 -10.96 1.50
CA ALA A 116 3.52 -10.44 0.27
C ALA A 116 2.56 -9.27 0.47
N PRO A 117 1.67 -9.24 1.49
CA PRO A 117 0.80 -8.10 1.72
C PRO A 117 1.54 -6.78 2.02
N ILE A 118 2.68 -6.84 2.71
CA ILE A 118 3.51 -5.66 2.99
C ILE A 118 4.12 -5.15 1.69
N VAL A 119 4.77 -6.04 0.94
CA VAL A 119 5.41 -5.69 -0.35
C VAL A 119 4.38 -5.16 -1.34
N GLY A 120 3.21 -5.81 -1.41
CA GLY A 120 2.10 -5.39 -2.24
C GLY A 120 1.57 -4.02 -1.83
N ALA A 121 1.45 -3.73 -0.54
CA ALA A 121 1.00 -2.42 -0.07
C ALA A 121 1.96 -1.30 -0.50
N PHE A 122 3.28 -1.49 -0.38
CA PHE A 122 4.27 -0.53 -0.89
C PHE A 122 4.16 -0.34 -2.41
N GLY A 123 4.01 -1.43 -3.16
CA GLY A 123 3.83 -1.37 -4.61
C GLY A 123 2.56 -0.61 -5.02
N LEU A 124 1.44 -0.89 -4.36
CA LEU A 124 0.16 -0.21 -4.60
C LEU A 124 0.24 1.28 -4.25
N THR A 125 0.77 1.64 -3.06
CA THR A 125 0.96 3.05 -2.68
C THR A 125 1.81 3.80 -3.71
N GLY A 126 2.91 3.18 -4.17
CA GLY A 126 3.77 3.77 -5.21
C GLY A 126 3.03 3.99 -6.53
N ALA A 127 2.27 2.99 -6.98
CA ALA A 127 1.47 3.07 -8.20
C ALA A 127 0.38 4.15 -8.10
N CYS A 128 -0.30 4.24 -6.96
CA CYS A 128 -1.34 5.25 -6.73
C CYS A 128 -0.78 6.67 -6.69
N ASN A 129 0.36 6.87 -6.03
CA ASN A 129 1.03 8.17 -6.02
C ASN A 129 1.49 8.58 -7.42
N ALA A 130 1.97 7.62 -8.23
CA ALA A 130 2.30 7.86 -9.62
C ALA A 130 1.07 8.23 -10.46
N ALA A 131 -0.06 7.55 -10.26
CA ALA A 131 -1.32 7.85 -10.95
C ALA A 131 -1.85 9.26 -10.59
N ASN A 132 -1.87 9.61 -9.30
CA ASN A 132 -2.28 10.95 -8.86
C ASN A 132 -1.34 12.04 -9.42
N ARG A 133 -0.05 11.74 -9.59
CA ARG A 133 0.90 12.69 -10.21
C ARG A 133 0.57 12.99 -11.67
N VAL A 134 0.05 12.01 -12.41
CA VAL A 134 -0.43 12.23 -13.78
C VAL A 134 -1.67 13.13 -13.77
N LEU A 135 -2.59 12.96 -12.82
CA LEU A 135 -3.74 13.86 -12.70
C LEU A 135 -3.34 15.30 -12.33
N VAL A 136 -2.27 15.46 -11.55
CA VAL A 136 -1.73 16.78 -11.21
C VAL A 136 -1.19 17.50 -12.44
N SER A 137 -0.63 16.81 -13.44
CA SER A 137 -0.11 17.50 -14.63
C SER A 137 -1.22 18.23 -15.40
N ASP A 138 -2.41 17.64 -15.48
CA ASP A 138 -3.57 18.26 -16.13
C ASP A 138 -4.01 19.54 -15.38
N ILE A 139 -3.98 19.49 -14.05
CA ILE A 139 -4.27 20.66 -13.19
C ILE A 139 -3.19 21.74 -13.35
N VAL A 140 -1.93 21.36 -13.42
CA VAL A 140 -0.80 22.28 -13.61
C VAL A 140 -0.93 23.03 -14.94
N GLU A 141 -1.22 22.32 -16.02
CA GLU A 141 -1.41 22.94 -17.35
C GLU A 141 -2.55 23.98 -17.32
N ALA A 142 -3.69 23.61 -16.73
CA ALA A 142 -4.82 24.52 -16.56
C ALA A 142 -4.49 25.74 -15.68
N ALA A 143 -3.76 25.55 -14.57
CA ALA A 143 -3.32 26.64 -13.70
C ALA A 143 -2.33 27.59 -14.40
N GLN A 144 -1.46 27.06 -15.26
CA GLN A 144 -0.54 27.87 -16.07
C GLN A 144 -1.29 28.71 -17.10
N ALA A 145 -2.27 28.12 -17.80
CA ALA A 145 -3.14 28.87 -18.72
C ALA A 145 -3.92 29.98 -17.99
N TYR A 146 -4.50 29.67 -16.83
CA TYR A 146 -5.18 30.66 -15.99
C TYR A 146 -4.25 31.84 -15.64
N LYS A 147 -3.01 31.56 -15.24
CA LYS A 147 -2.03 32.60 -14.91
C LYS A 147 -1.64 33.45 -16.12
N GLN A 148 -1.57 32.87 -17.32
CA GLN A 148 -1.28 33.63 -18.54
C GLN A 148 -2.40 34.64 -18.84
N ASP A 149 -3.66 34.25 -18.63
CA ASP A 149 -4.82 35.09 -18.93
C ASP A 149 -5.11 36.12 -17.82
N GLN A 150 -4.93 35.74 -16.55
CA GLN A 150 -5.31 36.55 -15.39
C GLN A 150 -4.13 37.24 -14.68
N GLY A 151 -2.89 36.89 -15.05
CA GLY A 151 -1.66 37.41 -14.45
C GLY A 151 -1.22 36.74 -13.14
N GLU A 152 -2.10 36.00 -12.46
CA GLU A 152 -1.83 35.28 -11.21
C GLU A 152 -2.37 33.84 -11.24
N TYR A 153 -1.81 32.95 -10.42
CA TYR A 153 -2.40 31.63 -10.20
C TYR A 153 -3.74 31.73 -9.47
N PRO A 154 -4.67 30.79 -9.69
CA PRO A 154 -5.97 30.82 -9.03
C PRO A 154 -5.83 30.54 -7.52
N ASP A 155 -6.71 31.12 -6.71
CA ASP A 155 -6.72 30.86 -5.27
C ASP A 155 -7.35 29.50 -4.91
N THR A 156 -8.20 28.95 -5.79
CA THR A 156 -8.85 27.64 -5.61
C THR A 156 -8.93 26.86 -6.93
N LEU A 157 -9.15 25.54 -6.87
CA LEU A 157 -9.27 24.71 -8.07
C LEU A 157 -10.57 24.97 -8.84
N GLU A 158 -11.62 25.41 -8.17
CA GLU A 158 -12.92 25.69 -8.79
C GLU A 158 -12.83 26.84 -9.80
N ALA A 159 -11.88 27.78 -9.62
CA ALA A 159 -11.63 28.86 -10.57
C ALA A 159 -11.11 28.35 -11.93
N LEU A 160 -10.59 27.12 -12.00
CA LEU A 160 -10.19 26.49 -13.25
C LEU A 160 -11.37 25.92 -14.03
N VAL A 161 -12.53 25.69 -13.38
CA VAL A 161 -13.70 25.04 -13.99
C VAL A 161 -14.80 26.07 -14.31
N PRO A 162 -15.49 25.95 -15.45
CA PRO A 162 -15.26 25.02 -16.56
C PRO A 162 -14.27 25.55 -17.62
N GLY A 163 -13.67 26.72 -17.39
CA GLY A 163 -12.95 27.48 -18.43
C GLY A 163 -11.64 26.84 -18.89
N TYR A 164 -10.86 26.28 -17.96
CA TYR A 164 -9.54 25.67 -18.22
C TYR A 164 -9.57 24.16 -18.01
N LEU A 165 -10.48 23.66 -17.16
CA LEU A 165 -10.75 22.24 -16.96
C LEU A 165 -12.26 21.98 -17.07
N PRO A 166 -12.69 20.87 -17.70
CA PRO A 166 -14.12 20.52 -17.75
C PRO A 166 -14.67 20.17 -16.36
N GLU A 167 -13.88 19.48 -15.55
CA GLU A 167 -14.16 19.13 -14.16
C GLU A 167 -12.83 18.93 -13.41
N ILE A 168 -12.84 19.05 -12.07
CA ILE A 168 -11.67 18.75 -11.26
C ILE A 168 -11.50 17.22 -11.25
N PRO A 169 -10.35 16.66 -11.69
CA PRO A 169 -10.17 15.22 -11.70
C PRO A 169 -10.24 14.67 -10.27
N ALA A 170 -11.03 13.61 -10.07
CA ALA A 170 -11.01 12.88 -8.81
C ALA A 170 -9.69 12.09 -8.70
N PRO A 171 -9.06 12.02 -7.51
CA PRO A 171 -7.92 11.15 -7.27
C PRO A 171 -8.24 9.70 -7.63
N ARG A 172 -7.29 9.00 -8.24
CA ARG A 172 -7.47 7.62 -8.70
C ARG A 172 -6.29 6.78 -8.26
N CYS A 173 -6.50 5.95 -7.23
CA CYS A 173 -5.51 5.00 -6.76
C CYS A 173 -5.73 3.64 -7.43
N LEU A 174 -6.95 3.10 -7.32
CA LEU A 174 -7.27 1.75 -7.82
C LEU A 174 -8.26 1.74 -8.98
N ALA A 175 -8.48 2.88 -9.64
CA ALA A 175 -9.41 3.01 -10.76
C ALA A 175 -9.21 1.97 -11.89
N PRO A 176 -7.99 1.54 -12.27
CA PRO A 176 -7.82 0.44 -13.25
C PRO A 176 -8.38 -0.91 -12.77
N TYR A 177 -8.51 -1.09 -11.46
CA TYR A 177 -9.01 -2.29 -10.80
C TYR A 177 -10.41 -2.00 -10.25
N GLY A 178 -11.43 -1.92 -11.12
CA GLY A 178 -12.79 -1.50 -10.73
C GLY A 178 -13.44 -2.26 -9.56
N TRP A 179 -12.99 -3.48 -9.24
CA TRP A 179 -13.44 -4.21 -8.03
C TRP A 179 -12.83 -3.68 -6.72
N LEU A 180 -11.74 -2.91 -6.80
CA LEU A 180 -11.06 -2.23 -5.70
C LEU A 180 -11.46 -0.76 -5.57
N SER A 181 -12.23 -0.19 -6.49
CA SER A 181 -12.66 1.21 -6.40
C SER A 181 -13.52 1.49 -5.16
N MET A 182 -14.14 0.45 -4.58
CA MET A 182 -14.84 0.55 -3.29
C MET A 182 -13.94 1.00 -2.14
N PHE A 183 -12.63 0.92 -2.32
CA PHE A 183 -11.67 1.39 -1.35
C PHE A 183 -11.13 2.80 -1.68
N ASP A 184 -11.36 3.35 -2.87
CA ASP A 184 -10.96 4.73 -3.16
C ASP A 184 -11.68 5.67 -2.16
N ARG A 185 -10.91 6.47 -1.42
CA ARG A 185 -11.46 7.42 -0.46
C ARG A 185 -12.11 8.56 -1.23
N THR A 186 -13.44 8.54 -1.29
CA THR A 186 -14.27 9.50 -2.04
C THR A 186 -14.30 10.92 -1.45
N GLY A 187 -13.39 11.27 -0.53
CA GLY A 187 -13.36 12.57 0.14
C GLY A 187 -12.02 13.28 0.07
N GLU A 188 -10.99 12.65 -0.48
CA GLU A 188 -9.72 13.32 -0.69
C GLU A 188 -9.77 14.06 -2.02
N THR A 189 -9.43 15.35 -2.01
CA THR A 189 -9.42 16.21 -3.20
C THR A 189 -8.04 16.81 -3.40
N PHE A 190 -7.75 17.18 -4.64
CA PHE A 190 -6.67 18.12 -4.89
C PHE A 190 -7.02 19.47 -4.25
N GLU A 191 -6.00 20.27 -3.92
CA GLU A 191 -6.18 21.58 -3.31
C GLU A 191 -5.08 22.53 -3.78
N ILE A 192 -5.41 23.81 -3.97
CA ILE A 192 -4.40 24.85 -4.20
C ILE A 192 -4.15 25.59 -2.88
N VAL A 193 -2.89 25.75 -2.51
CA VAL A 193 -2.46 26.45 -1.29
C VAL A 193 -1.47 27.54 -1.65
N ARG A 194 -1.73 28.76 -1.21
CA ARG A 194 -0.86 29.93 -1.42
C ARG A 194 -0.02 30.19 -0.17
N CYS A 195 1.30 30.10 -0.32
CA CYS A 195 2.29 30.29 0.72
C CYS A 195 2.86 31.71 0.62
N ARG A 196 2.20 32.68 1.27
CA ARG A 196 2.55 34.12 1.16
C ARG A 196 3.98 34.44 1.60
N ASP A 197 4.48 33.78 2.63
CA ASP A 197 5.82 34.04 3.17
C ASP A 197 6.94 33.56 2.23
N GLU A 198 6.62 32.62 1.34
CA GLU A 198 7.56 31.98 0.42
C GLU A 198 7.29 32.33 -1.05
N ASP A 199 6.31 33.20 -1.31
CA ASP A 199 5.84 33.58 -2.65
C ASP A 199 5.63 32.37 -3.59
N ALA A 200 4.95 31.34 -3.06
CA ALA A 200 4.75 30.08 -3.76
C ALA A 200 3.28 29.65 -3.76
N THR A 201 2.86 29.01 -4.84
CA THR A 201 1.53 28.43 -5.04
C THR A 201 1.69 26.94 -5.27
N LEU A 202 1.07 26.16 -4.39
CA LEU A 202 1.23 24.72 -4.34
C LEU A 202 -0.05 24.03 -4.77
N ILE A 203 0.06 22.98 -5.58
CA ILE A 203 -1.01 21.99 -5.74
C ILE A 203 -0.72 20.85 -4.77
N LEU A 204 -1.61 20.63 -3.82
CA LEU A 204 -1.59 19.48 -2.93
C LEU A 204 -2.33 18.33 -3.59
N ALA A 205 -1.66 17.19 -3.68
CA ALA A 205 -2.20 15.95 -4.16
C ALA A 205 -2.37 14.97 -3.01
N PRO A 206 -3.51 14.28 -2.92
CA PRO A 206 -3.66 13.23 -1.93
C PRO A 206 -2.70 12.08 -2.23
N LEU A 207 -2.10 11.57 -1.16
CA LEU A 207 -1.34 10.33 -1.17
C LEU A 207 -2.17 9.27 -0.48
N VAL A 208 -1.96 8.00 -0.84
CA VAL A 208 -2.61 6.90 -0.13
C VAL A 208 -2.21 6.94 1.35
N GLY A 209 -3.19 7.19 2.24
CA GLY A 209 -2.93 7.53 3.64
C GLY A 209 -4.20 7.87 4.41
N ASP A 210 -4.06 8.22 5.69
CA ASP A 210 -5.06 8.93 6.50
C ASP A 210 -5.25 10.41 6.12
N GLY A 211 -4.47 10.92 5.16
CA GLY A 211 -4.39 12.33 4.83
C GLY A 211 -3.29 13.07 5.62
N SER A 212 -2.53 12.39 6.48
CA SER A 212 -1.39 12.99 7.19
C SER A 212 -0.25 13.40 6.27
N PHE A 213 -0.15 12.74 5.11
CA PHE A 213 0.83 13.07 4.09
C PHE A 213 0.13 13.44 2.79
N ARG A 214 0.63 14.49 2.15
CA ARG A 214 0.25 14.88 0.79
C ARG A 214 1.50 15.07 -0.07
N GLY A 215 1.33 14.83 -1.37
CA GLY A 215 2.28 15.26 -2.37
C GLY A 215 2.04 16.74 -2.61
N ARG A 216 3.09 17.50 -2.89
CA ARG A 216 2.92 18.89 -3.32
C ARG A 216 3.69 19.15 -4.60
N TYR A 217 3.08 19.90 -5.50
CA TYR A 217 3.71 20.46 -6.69
C TYR A 217 3.81 21.96 -6.53
N ASN A 218 5.01 22.52 -6.68
CA ASN A 218 5.22 23.96 -6.65
C ASN A 218 5.07 24.53 -8.08
N LEU A 219 4.07 25.40 -8.28
CA LEU A 219 3.73 25.95 -9.60
C LEU A 219 4.75 26.95 -10.13
N GLU A 220 5.58 27.53 -9.27
CA GLU A 220 6.61 28.50 -9.64
C GLU A 220 7.90 27.79 -10.08
N THR A 221 8.29 26.72 -9.39
CA THR A 221 9.56 26.00 -9.62
C THR A 221 9.40 24.73 -10.44
N GLY A 222 8.18 24.21 -10.57
CA GLY A 222 7.89 22.93 -11.22
C GLY A 222 8.36 21.70 -10.43
N VAL A 223 8.74 21.86 -9.15
CA VAL A 223 9.27 20.79 -8.31
C VAL A 223 8.13 20.01 -7.63
N TRP A 224 8.21 18.68 -7.71
CA TRP A 224 7.34 17.76 -6.99
C TRP A 224 8.00 17.26 -5.70
N THR A 225 7.38 17.51 -4.55
CA THR A 225 7.75 16.90 -3.27
C THR A 225 6.78 15.75 -2.97
N PRO A 226 7.24 14.49 -2.98
CA PRO A 226 6.34 13.33 -2.94
C PRO A 226 5.70 13.07 -1.58
N LYS A 227 6.22 13.65 -0.49
CA LYS A 227 5.71 13.42 0.86
C LYS A 227 6.00 14.63 1.74
N VAL A 228 4.93 15.32 2.15
CA VAL A 228 4.98 16.40 3.15
C VAL A 228 3.96 16.10 4.23
N SER A 229 4.37 16.23 5.48
CA SER A 229 3.50 16.06 6.64
C SER A 229 2.66 17.31 6.84
N PHE A 230 1.37 17.16 7.14
CA PHE A 230 0.55 18.31 7.55
C PHE A 230 1.08 18.99 8.82
N LEU A 231 1.77 18.24 9.69
CA LEU A 231 2.35 18.75 10.94
C LEU A 231 3.53 19.71 10.69
N ASP A 232 4.25 19.52 9.60
CA ASP A 232 5.33 20.41 9.20
C ASP A 232 4.78 21.67 8.50
N GLY A 233 3.49 21.70 8.18
CA GLY A 233 2.84 22.74 7.38
C GLY A 233 3.13 22.61 5.89
N TRP A 234 2.13 22.89 5.05
CA TRP A 234 2.26 22.72 3.59
C TRP A 234 3.29 23.66 2.95
N CYS A 235 3.58 24.78 3.59
CA CYS A 235 4.48 25.83 3.12
C CYS A 235 5.93 25.72 3.64
N SER A 236 6.27 24.68 4.41
CA SER A 236 7.63 24.53 4.95
C SER A 236 8.61 23.97 3.92
N TYR A 237 9.90 24.31 4.04
CA TYR A 237 10.99 23.73 3.24
C TYR A 237 10.81 23.88 1.71
N LEU A 238 10.42 25.07 1.25
CA LEU A 238 10.26 25.37 -0.17
C LEU A 238 11.54 25.90 -0.84
N ARG A 239 12.59 26.19 -0.07
CA ARG A 239 13.91 26.66 -0.52
C ARG A 239 15.01 25.63 -0.27
#